data_AF-A0A2N2YSY3-F1
#
_entry.id   AF-A0A2N2YSY3-F1
#
_cell.length_a   1.000
_cell.length_b   1.000
_cell.length_c   1.000
_cell.angle_alpha   90.00
_cell.angle_beta   90.00
_cell.angle_gamma   90.00
#
_symmetry.space_group_name_H-M   'P 1'
#
loop_
_entity.id
_entity.type
_entity.pdbx_description
1 polymer ?
#
loop_
_entity_poly.entity_id
_entity_poly.type
_entity_poly.pdbx_seq_one_letter_code
_entity_poly.pdbx_strand_id
1 'polypeptide(L)'
;MINPLETYFYSNRKNIVHKWAHYLEIYHQHFKRFVGTECVVVEIGVSQGGSLQMWKNYFGEKAVIYGLDINPYCKEFEEENIHIIIGSQSDRKFLQDLKSKIPRIDILIDDGGHTMEQQITSFEVLFDHVKDDGIYLCEDLHTSYWEEFGGGLNKPTTFIEFSKRLIDQLNAWHIRNDELPVSDFTRSSNSLHFYDSVLVIEKKKRLPPWNEKRGEENHVMLSKNKPTFDFFKLKLRLLGVDFDNGIDNGYAANDPILLEALLNERYEGKSWPKTGETMIGYKRLSNIEFCLTNIIRKNIPGDCIETGVWRGGACIFMRAVLKSYGNSEKTVWVADSFQGLPKPNPDLYPDDFGDELHTFTELSITQDEVISNFRKYDLWDHQVKILKGWFKDTISSAPIEKLSLLRLDGDMYESTIDVLYYLYPKLSIGGYCIVDDWGAVKACKKAVEDYRRVFNIQEEIQVIDWTGIFWKKETEHPIIPRHQFNELNTSKT
;
A
#
# COMPACT_ATOMS: atom_id res chain seq x y z
N MET A 1 31.93 -15.07 13.37
CA MET A 1 31.34 -16.10 14.26
C MET A 1 31.21 -17.37 13.45
N ILE A 2 31.47 -18.54 14.04
CA ILE A 2 31.29 -19.83 13.36
C ILE A 2 29.79 -20.06 13.17
N ASN A 3 29.38 -20.59 12.01
CA ASN A 3 28.00 -20.92 11.71
C ASN A 3 27.50 -21.99 12.71
N PRO A 4 26.48 -21.70 13.55
CA PRO A 4 25.97 -22.66 14.52
C PRO A 4 25.41 -23.94 13.88
N LEU A 5 24.85 -23.85 12.68
CA LEU A 5 24.31 -25.00 11.94
C LEU A 5 25.42 -25.94 11.50
N GLU A 6 26.54 -25.43 10.98
CA GLU A 6 27.73 -26.24 10.69
C GLU A 6 28.28 -26.91 11.94
N THR A 7 28.36 -26.16 13.05
CA THR A 7 28.83 -26.71 14.32
C THR A 7 27.96 -27.88 14.78
N TYR A 8 26.63 -27.74 14.69
CA TYR A 8 25.69 -28.82 14.99
C TYR A 8 25.88 -30.00 14.02
N PHE A 9 25.87 -29.73 12.72
CA PHE A 9 25.96 -30.74 11.67
C PHE A 9 27.20 -31.64 11.84
N TYR A 10 28.39 -31.06 12.01
CA TYR A 10 29.63 -31.84 12.17
C TYR A 10 29.78 -32.53 13.54
N SER A 11 29.10 -32.03 14.57
CA SER A 11 29.14 -32.64 15.92
C SER A 11 28.03 -33.67 16.16
N ASN A 12 26.99 -33.69 15.32
CA ASN A 12 25.86 -34.61 15.46
C ASN A 12 26.32 -36.08 15.33
N ARG A 13 25.83 -36.92 16.25
CA ARG A 13 26.06 -38.37 16.30
C ARG A 13 24.76 -39.17 16.46
N LYS A 14 23.62 -38.50 16.33
CA LYS A 14 22.27 -39.08 16.50
C LYS A 14 21.66 -39.36 15.12
N ASN A 15 20.42 -38.93 14.92
CA ASN A 15 19.67 -39.03 13.68
C ASN A 15 20.42 -38.38 12.52
N ILE A 16 20.31 -38.97 11.34
CA ILE A 16 21.04 -38.49 10.16
C ILE A 16 20.49 -37.12 9.73
N VAL A 17 21.41 -36.18 9.50
CA VAL A 17 21.16 -34.93 8.79
C VAL A 17 21.84 -35.04 7.44
N HIS A 18 21.09 -34.99 6.35
CA HIS A 18 21.63 -35.03 5.00
C HIS A 18 21.40 -33.68 4.33
N LYS A 19 22.47 -32.93 4.07
CA LYS A 19 22.45 -31.61 3.45
C LYS A 19 23.70 -31.39 2.61
N TRP A 20 23.58 -30.61 1.55
CA TRP A 20 24.74 -30.05 0.88
C TRP A 20 25.41 -29.03 1.80
N ALA A 21 26.74 -29.06 1.90
CA ALA A 21 27.47 -28.26 2.89
C ALA A 21 27.18 -26.75 2.76
N HIS A 22 27.02 -26.24 1.53
CA HIS A 22 26.74 -24.83 1.28
C HIS A 22 25.32 -24.40 1.67
N TYR A 23 24.37 -25.33 1.85
CA TYR A 23 23.03 -24.99 2.31
C TYR A 23 23.05 -24.44 3.74
N LEU A 24 23.99 -24.91 4.58
CA LEU A 24 24.10 -24.48 5.98
C LEU A 24 24.38 -22.99 6.12
N GLU A 25 25.15 -22.40 5.20
CA GLU A 25 25.39 -20.96 5.16
C GLU A 25 24.13 -20.19 4.72
N ILE A 26 23.43 -20.70 3.71
CA ILE A 26 22.18 -20.11 3.18
C ILE A 26 21.12 -20.07 4.29
N TYR A 27 20.91 -21.18 5.00
CA TYR A 27 20.00 -21.21 6.15
C TYR A 27 20.39 -20.17 7.19
N HIS A 28 21.66 -20.15 7.60
CA HIS A 28 22.10 -19.22 8.62
C HIS A 28 21.89 -17.75 8.22
N GLN A 29 22.16 -17.42 6.96
CA GLN A 29 21.99 -16.07 6.44
C GLN A 29 20.55 -15.58 6.58
N HIS A 30 19.57 -16.41 6.23
CA HIS A 30 18.16 -16.03 6.18
C HIS A 30 17.41 -16.29 7.50
N PHE A 31 17.80 -17.32 8.25
CA PHE A 31 17.06 -17.78 9.44
C PHE A 31 17.53 -17.17 10.75
N LYS A 32 18.74 -16.57 10.80
CA LYS A 32 19.32 -16.02 12.04
C LYS A 32 18.43 -15.04 12.81
N ARG A 33 17.51 -14.34 12.12
CA ARG A 33 16.59 -13.38 12.77
C ARG A 33 15.53 -14.04 13.64
N PHE A 34 15.30 -15.34 13.49
CA PHE A 34 14.30 -16.10 14.24
C PHE A 34 14.90 -16.85 15.45
N VAL A 35 16.23 -16.87 15.60
CA VAL A 35 16.90 -17.53 16.72
C VAL A 35 16.48 -16.89 18.05
N GLY A 36 15.99 -17.71 18.98
CA GLY A 36 15.51 -17.30 20.29
C GLY A 36 14.07 -16.74 20.31
N THR A 37 13.38 -16.74 19.17
CA THR A 37 11.99 -16.25 19.05
C THR A 37 10.97 -17.39 19.13
N GLU A 38 9.70 -17.04 19.34
CA GLU A 38 8.56 -17.98 19.30
C GLU A 38 8.14 -18.24 17.84
N CYS A 39 9.07 -18.73 17.03
CA CYS A 39 8.83 -18.98 15.60
C CYS A 39 8.23 -20.36 15.33
N VAL A 40 7.42 -20.44 14.28
CA VAL A 40 6.84 -21.66 13.74
C VAL A 40 7.59 -22.04 12.48
N VAL A 41 8.26 -23.19 12.52
CA VAL A 41 9.03 -23.75 11.40
C VAL A 41 8.29 -24.97 10.86
N VAL A 42 8.11 -25.03 9.55
CA VAL A 42 7.55 -26.19 8.86
C VAL A 42 8.60 -26.72 7.90
N GLU A 43 8.95 -27.99 8.01
CA GLU A 43 9.81 -28.71 7.07
C GLU A 43 9.01 -29.82 6.40
N ILE A 44 9.00 -29.82 5.07
CA ILE A 44 8.47 -30.93 4.29
C ILE A 44 9.64 -31.83 3.89
N GLY A 45 9.54 -33.13 4.18
CA GLY A 45 10.63 -34.10 4.06
C GLY A 45 11.34 -34.30 5.39
N VAL A 46 10.90 -35.26 6.20
CA VAL A 46 11.51 -35.55 7.52
C VAL A 46 12.60 -36.60 7.41
N SER A 47 12.38 -37.63 6.59
CA SER A 47 13.31 -38.74 6.35
C SER A 47 13.80 -39.42 7.64
N GLN A 48 14.96 -39.03 8.17
CA GLN A 48 15.59 -39.60 9.37
C GLN A 48 15.45 -38.69 10.61
N GLY A 49 14.75 -37.56 10.51
CA GLY A 49 14.41 -36.68 11.64
C GLY A 49 15.56 -35.83 12.20
N GLY A 50 16.78 -35.95 11.67
CA GLY A 50 17.93 -35.20 12.19
C GLY A 50 17.82 -33.69 11.94
N SER A 51 17.25 -33.26 10.82
CA SER A 51 17.07 -31.84 10.49
C SER A 51 16.14 -31.14 11.49
N LEU A 52 15.04 -31.79 11.89
CA LEU A 52 14.12 -31.25 12.89
C LEU A 52 14.82 -30.97 14.24
N GLN A 53 15.69 -31.88 14.67
CA GLN A 53 16.49 -31.70 15.90
C GLN A 53 17.56 -30.61 15.75
N MET A 54 18.13 -30.47 14.54
CA MET A 54 19.02 -29.36 14.20
C MET A 54 18.27 -28.02 14.28
N TRP A 55 17.05 -27.93 13.73
CA TRP A 55 16.23 -26.71 13.82
C TRP A 55 15.87 -26.37 15.26
N LYS A 56 15.47 -27.36 16.06
CA LYS A 56 15.16 -27.14 17.48
C LYS A 56 16.38 -26.58 18.23
N ASN A 57 17.56 -27.15 17.97
CA ASN A 57 18.79 -26.65 18.56
C ASN A 57 19.15 -25.24 18.08
N TYR A 58 18.98 -24.96 16.79
CA TYR A 58 19.36 -23.70 16.18
C TYR A 58 18.44 -22.54 16.58
N PHE A 59 17.12 -22.74 16.56
CA PHE A 59 16.14 -21.72 16.89
C PHE A 59 15.89 -21.59 18.39
N GLY A 60 16.12 -22.65 19.17
CA GLY A 60 15.96 -22.69 20.61
C GLY A 60 14.58 -23.17 21.07
N GLU A 61 14.44 -23.35 22.39
CA GLU A 61 13.32 -24.06 23.03
C GLU A 61 11.93 -23.42 22.82
N LYS A 62 11.87 -22.17 22.36
CA LYS A 62 10.61 -21.46 22.09
C LYS A 62 10.06 -21.73 20.69
N ALA A 63 10.88 -22.27 19.79
CA ALA A 63 10.45 -22.57 18.44
C ALA A 63 9.57 -23.83 18.41
N VAL A 64 8.55 -23.82 17.56
CA VAL A 64 7.70 -24.99 17.32
C VAL A 64 7.97 -25.47 15.89
N ILE A 65 8.31 -26.74 15.76
CA ILE A 65 8.71 -27.36 14.49
C ILE A 65 7.66 -28.38 14.09
N TYR A 66 7.17 -28.25 12.86
CA TYR A 66 6.28 -29.22 12.23
C TYR A 66 7.03 -29.91 11.09
N GLY A 67 7.20 -31.23 11.20
CA GLY A 67 7.71 -32.07 10.12
C GLY A 67 6.56 -32.71 9.33
N LEU A 68 6.61 -32.63 8.00
CA LEU A 68 5.67 -33.29 7.11
C LEU A 68 6.37 -34.41 6.33
N ASP A 69 5.88 -35.64 6.43
CA ASP A 69 6.39 -36.77 5.65
C ASP A 69 5.28 -37.75 5.27
N ILE A 70 5.46 -38.44 4.14
CA ILE A 70 4.54 -39.50 3.71
C ILE A 70 4.78 -40.81 4.50
N ASN A 71 5.99 -41.00 5.02
CA ASN A 71 6.39 -42.19 5.74
C ASN A 71 5.82 -42.16 7.18
N PRO A 72 4.89 -43.06 7.54
CA PRO A 72 4.28 -43.06 8.87
C PRO A 72 5.30 -43.33 10.00
N TYR A 73 6.44 -43.96 9.72
CA TYR A 73 7.49 -44.18 10.72
C TYR A 73 8.14 -42.88 11.20
N CYS A 74 8.03 -41.78 10.46
CA CYS A 74 8.54 -40.49 10.91
C CYS A 74 7.87 -40.00 12.20
N LYS A 75 6.69 -40.54 12.55
CA LYS A 75 6.05 -40.29 13.85
C LYS A 75 6.94 -40.62 15.05
N GLU A 76 7.91 -41.52 14.91
CA GLU A 76 8.86 -41.87 15.97
C GLU A 76 9.81 -40.71 16.32
N PHE A 77 9.91 -39.68 15.46
CA PHE A 77 10.75 -38.50 15.69
C PHE A 77 10.00 -37.36 16.40
N GLU A 78 8.74 -37.55 16.81
CA GLU A 78 8.03 -36.58 17.64
C GLU A 78 8.72 -36.42 19.01
N GLU A 79 8.89 -35.17 19.42
CA GLU A 79 9.38 -34.81 20.74
C GLU A 79 8.77 -33.48 21.18
N GLU A 80 9.13 -32.98 22.36
CA GLU A 80 8.67 -31.67 22.81
C GLU A 80 8.99 -30.59 21.75
N ASN A 81 7.97 -29.84 21.34
CA ASN A 81 8.03 -28.82 20.28
C ASN A 81 8.40 -29.32 18.87
N ILE A 82 8.44 -30.64 18.63
CA ILE A 82 8.55 -31.25 17.30
C ILE A 82 7.32 -32.11 17.05
N HIS A 83 6.47 -31.66 16.13
CA HIS A 83 5.24 -32.34 15.75
C HIS A 83 5.36 -32.91 14.35
N ILE A 84 4.95 -34.16 14.15
CA ILE A 84 5.02 -34.82 12.84
C ILE A 84 3.61 -35.00 12.29
N ILE A 85 3.40 -34.63 11.04
CA ILE A 85 2.13 -34.78 10.35
C ILE A 85 2.36 -35.70 9.17
N ILE A 86 1.59 -36.79 9.11
CA ILE A 86 1.74 -37.79 8.03
C ILE A 86 0.83 -37.44 6.87
N GLY A 87 1.42 -37.25 5.69
CA GLY A 87 0.72 -36.93 4.45
C GLY A 87 1.66 -36.66 3.29
N SER A 88 1.10 -36.60 2.08
CA SER A 88 1.88 -36.33 0.87
C SER A 88 1.88 -34.85 0.55
N GLN A 89 3.05 -34.31 0.20
CA GLN A 89 3.17 -32.95 -0.33
C GLN A 89 2.53 -32.78 -1.72
N SER A 90 2.29 -33.88 -2.46
CA SER A 90 1.55 -33.83 -3.73
C SER A 90 0.03 -33.81 -3.54
N ASP A 91 -0.48 -34.03 -2.32
CA ASP A 91 -1.91 -34.00 -2.05
C ASP A 91 -2.34 -32.57 -1.66
N ARG A 92 -2.87 -31.84 -2.64
CA ARG A 92 -3.40 -30.48 -2.45
C ARG A 92 -4.46 -30.40 -1.37
N LYS A 93 -5.35 -31.39 -1.26
CA LYS A 93 -6.43 -31.37 -0.26
C LYS A 93 -5.83 -31.51 1.13
N PHE A 94 -4.89 -32.45 1.29
CA PHE A 94 -4.15 -32.61 2.53
C PHE A 94 -3.42 -31.31 2.93
N LEU A 95 -2.73 -30.65 2.01
CA LEU A 95 -2.03 -29.38 2.29
C LEU A 95 -2.99 -28.22 2.63
N GLN A 96 -4.18 -28.18 2.02
CA GLN A 96 -5.22 -27.21 2.41
C GLN A 96 -5.76 -27.50 3.81
N ASP A 97 -6.04 -28.76 4.13
CA ASP A 97 -6.48 -29.18 5.46
C ASP A 97 -5.39 -28.89 6.52
N LEU A 98 -4.12 -29.03 6.16
CA LEU A 98 -2.97 -28.72 7.03
C LEU A 98 -3.02 -27.27 7.53
N LYS A 99 -3.35 -26.30 6.68
CA LYS A 99 -3.41 -24.86 7.06
C LYS A 99 -4.36 -24.58 8.22
N SER A 100 -5.40 -25.40 8.39
CA SER A 100 -6.33 -25.29 9.52
C SER A 100 -5.84 -25.94 10.82
N LYS A 101 -4.81 -26.77 10.75
CA LYS A 101 -4.27 -27.56 11.88
C LYS A 101 -3.01 -26.96 12.48
N ILE A 102 -2.31 -26.08 11.73
CA ILE A 102 -1.07 -25.45 12.18
C ILE A 102 -1.19 -23.92 12.20
N PRO A 103 -0.45 -23.23 13.09
CA PRO A 103 -0.36 -21.77 13.06
C PRO A 103 0.19 -21.23 11.74
N ARG A 104 0.13 -19.90 11.55
CA ARG A 104 0.82 -19.22 10.45
C ARG A 104 2.34 -19.46 10.55
N ILE A 105 2.97 -19.68 9.40
CA ILE A 105 4.35 -20.19 9.31
C ILE A 105 5.35 -19.03 9.26
N ASP A 106 6.36 -19.04 10.12
CA ASP A 106 7.49 -18.10 10.03
C ASP A 106 8.51 -18.56 8.98
N ILE A 107 8.80 -19.86 8.95
CA ILE A 107 9.76 -20.46 8.01
C ILE A 107 9.16 -21.75 7.43
N LEU A 108 8.96 -21.79 6.11
CA LEU A 108 8.55 -22.98 5.36
C LEU A 108 9.73 -23.50 4.54
N ILE A 109 10.17 -24.72 4.82
CA ILE A 109 11.25 -25.43 4.14
C ILE A 109 10.65 -26.58 3.34
N ASP A 110 10.87 -26.58 2.03
CA ASP A 110 10.46 -27.64 1.10
C ASP A 110 11.68 -28.48 0.70
N ASP A 111 11.85 -29.61 1.38
CA ASP A 111 12.92 -30.60 1.24
C ASP A 111 12.34 -32.01 1.01
N GLY A 112 11.16 -32.08 0.38
CA GLY A 112 10.38 -33.31 0.28
C GLY A 112 10.86 -34.27 -0.83
N GLY A 113 9.94 -34.73 -1.69
CA GLY A 113 10.28 -35.72 -2.73
C GLY A 113 10.94 -35.14 -3.99
N HIS A 114 11.10 -33.82 -4.09
CA HIS A 114 11.78 -33.07 -5.16
C HIS A 114 11.25 -33.28 -6.59
N THR A 115 10.10 -33.92 -6.81
CA THR A 115 9.50 -33.93 -8.15
C THR A 115 8.90 -32.56 -8.47
N MET A 116 8.85 -32.20 -9.75
CA MET A 116 8.40 -30.86 -10.16
C MET A 116 6.97 -30.55 -9.71
N GLU A 117 6.08 -31.53 -9.82
CA GLU A 117 4.69 -31.40 -9.35
C GLU A 117 4.63 -31.13 -7.85
N GLN A 118 5.48 -31.81 -7.08
CA GLN A 118 5.49 -31.71 -5.64
C GLN A 118 5.97 -30.32 -5.17
N GLN A 119 7.12 -29.85 -5.64
CA GLN A 119 7.65 -28.53 -5.25
C GLN A 119 6.68 -27.39 -5.66
N ILE A 120 6.10 -27.48 -6.86
CA ILE A 120 5.10 -26.50 -7.33
C ILE A 120 3.86 -26.54 -6.43
N THR A 121 3.38 -27.74 -6.09
CA THR A 121 2.18 -27.91 -5.27
C THR A 121 2.37 -27.38 -3.84
N SER A 122 3.51 -27.67 -3.21
CA SER A 122 3.88 -27.12 -1.90
C SER A 122 3.86 -25.59 -1.91
N PHE A 123 4.50 -24.97 -2.91
CA PHE A 123 4.52 -23.51 -3.04
C PHE A 123 3.11 -22.94 -3.24
N GLU A 124 2.36 -23.43 -4.24
CA GLU A 124 1.04 -22.88 -4.58
C GLU A 124 0.03 -22.98 -3.44
N VAL A 125 0.13 -24.01 -2.59
CA VAL A 125 -0.84 -24.24 -1.52
C VAL A 125 -0.44 -23.57 -0.20
N LEU A 126 0.85 -23.54 0.14
CA LEU A 126 1.29 -23.13 1.48
C LEU A 126 1.93 -21.74 1.54
N PHE A 127 2.34 -21.14 0.42
CA PHE A 127 3.05 -19.86 0.43
C PHE A 127 2.21 -18.70 1.01
N ASP A 128 0.88 -18.74 0.86
CA ASP A 128 -0.04 -17.76 1.45
C ASP A 128 -0.23 -17.95 2.97
N HIS A 129 0.08 -19.14 3.51
CA HIS A 129 0.08 -19.45 4.93
C HIS A 129 1.36 -18.97 5.64
N VAL A 130 2.43 -18.72 4.88
CA VAL A 130 3.64 -18.06 5.40
C VAL A 130 3.30 -16.62 5.80
N LYS A 131 3.78 -16.19 6.98
CA LYS A 131 3.55 -14.83 7.53
C LYS A 131 4.08 -13.75 6.59
N ASP A 132 3.59 -12.53 6.79
CA ASP A 132 3.93 -11.38 5.94
C ASP A 132 5.41 -10.99 6.02
N ASP A 133 6.11 -11.41 7.06
CA ASP A 133 7.55 -11.27 7.31
C ASP A 133 8.26 -12.64 7.41
N GLY A 134 7.62 -13.70 6.91
CA GLY A 134 8.15 -15.06 6.92
C GLY A 134 9.06 -15.36 5.72
N ILE A 135 9.51 -16.61 5.66
CA ILE A 135 10.41 -17.12 4.62
C ILE A 135 9.87 -18.43 4.04
N TYR A 136 9.92 -18.55 2.72
CA TYR A 136 9.82 -19.82 2.02
C TYR A 136 11.20 -20.19 1.46
N LEU A 137 11.63 -21.43 1.65
CA LEU A 137 12.87 -21.98 1.12
C LEU A 137 12.57 -23.31 0.44
N CYS A 138 13.04 -23.48 -0.79
CA CYS A 138 12.96 -24.74 -1.53
C CYS A 138 14.36 -25.27 -1.82
N GLU A 139 14.61 -26.52 -1.43
CA GLU A 139 15.87 -27.22 -1.62
C GLU A 139 15.90 -28.01 -2.93
N ASP A 140 17.10 -28.44 -3.31
CA ASP A 140 17.35 -29.41 -4.37
C ASP A 140 16.74 -29.04 -5.73
N LEU A 141 16.82 -27.74 -6.08
CA LEU A 141 16.38 -27.25 -7.39
C LEU A 141 17.14 -27.86 -8.56
N HIS A 142 18.32 -28.45 -8.35
CA HIS A 142 19.05 -29.17 -9.39
C HIS A 142 18.22 -30.34 -9.99
N THR A 143 17.27 -30.90 -9.23
CA THR A 143 16.33 -31.92 -9.72
C THR A 143 15.44 -31.40 -10.86
N SER A 144 15.26 -30.07 -10.99
CA SER A 144 14.62 -29.47 -12.16
C SER A 144 15.34 -29.74 -13.48
N TYR A 145 16.59 -30.20 -13.44
CA TYR A 145 17.37 -30.56 -14.62
C TYR A 145 17.43 -32.09 -14.85
N TRP A 146 16.93 -32.91 -13.92
CA TRP A 146 17.04 -34.37 -13.95
C TRP A 146 15.74 -35.02 -14.43
N GLU A 147 15.82 -35.88 -15.44
CA GLU A 147 14.64 -36.44 -16.14
C GLU A 147 13.78 -37.31 -15.20
N GLU A 148 14.42 -38.04 -14.29
CA GLU A 148 13.78 -38.94 -13.32
C GLU A 148 12.91 -38.19 -12.28
N PHE A 149 13.13 -36.90 -12.06
CA PHE A 149 12.28 -36.04 -11.22
C PHE A 149 11.24 -35.24 -12.02
N GLY A 150 11.13 -35.52 -13.33
CA GLY A 150 10.30 -34.77 -14.27
C GLY A 150 10.98 -33.52 -14.84
N GLY A 151 12.28 -33.36 -14.58
CA GLY A 151 13.13 -32.25 -14.99
C GLY A 151 13.45 -32.19 -16.49
N GLY A 152 14.25 -31.18 -16.84
CA GLY A 152 14.80 -30.92 -18.17
C GLY A 152 15.13 -29.44 -18.39
N LEU A 153 16.26 -29.15 -19.03
CA LEU A 153 16.67 -27.76 -19.32
C LEU A 153 15.58 -27.01 -20.11
N ASN A 154 15.15 -25.85 -19.60
CA ASN A 154 14.09 -25.00 -20.15
C ASN A 154 12.71 -25.68 -20.29
N LYS A 155 12.48 -26.80 -19.59
CA LYS A 155 11.20 -27.49 -19.65
C LYS A 155 10.16 -26.70 -18.82
N PRO A 156 9.05 -26.23 -19.42
CA PRO A 156 8.12 -25.28 -18.77
C PRO A 156 7.45 -25.80 -17.49
N THR A 157 7.40 -27.12 -17.33
CA THR A 157 6.78 -27.83 -16.20
C THR A 157 7.72 -27.97 -15.00
N THR A 158 8.95 -27.46 -15.07
CA THR A 158 9.93 -27.56 -13.99
C THR A 158 9.75 -26.45 -12.96
N PHE A 159 10.18 -26.71 -11.72
CA PHE A 159 10.12 -25.70 -10.67
C PHE A 159 11.03 -24.51 -10.96
N ILE A 160 12.17 -24.70 -11.64
CA ILE A 160 13.01 -23.59 -12.12
C ILE A 160 12.25 -22.69 -13.10
N GLU A 161 11.57 -23.25 -14.11
CA GLU A 161 10.79 -22.41 -15.03
C GLU A 161 9.56 -21.79 -14.37
N PHE A 162 8.96 -22.48 -13.39
CA PHE A 162 7.91 -21.92 -12.54
C PHE A 162 8.40 -20.71 -11.73
N SER A 163 9.50 -20.85 -11.01
CA SER A 163 10.06 -19.81 -10.14
C SER A 163 10.62 -18.61 -10.92
N LYS A 164 11.12 -18.80 -12.14
CA LYS A 164 11.48 -17.69 -13.04
C LYS A 164 10.31 -16.75 -13.30
N ARG A 165 9.08 -17.28 -13.48
CA ARG A 165 7.87 -16.45 -13.68
C ARG A 165 7.52 -15.61 -12.44
N LEU A 166 7.96 -16.03 -11.25
CA LEU A 166 7.79 -15.25 -10.03
C LEU A 166 8.63 -13.96 -10.05
N ILE A 167 9.70 -13.89 -10.85
CA ILE A 167 10.49 -12.66 -11.03
C ILE A 167 9.65 -11.58 -11.70
N ASP A 168 8.85 -11.94 -12.71
CA ASP A 168 7.94 -10.99 -13.37
C ASP A 168 6.84 -10.55 -12.40
N GLN A 169 6.26 -11.50 -11.63
CA GLN A 169 5.26 -11.20 -10.59
C GLN A 169 5.81 -10.28 -9.51
N LEU A 170 7.08 -10.42 -9.08
CA LEU A 170 7.73 -9.53 -8.13
C LEU A 170 7.74 -8.07 -8.62
N ASN A 171 7.82 -7.89 -9.94
CA ASN A 171 7.98 -6.61 -10.64
C ASN A 171 6.68 -6.12 -11.31
N ALA A 172 5.52 -6.74 -11.03
CA ALA A 172 4.28 -6.44 -11.73
C ALA A 172 3.87 -4.95 -11.70
N TRP A 173 4.21 -4.20 -10.64
CA TRP A 173 3.97 -2.75 -10.59
C TRP A 173 4.69 -1.92 -11.67
N HIS A 174 5.73 -2.46 -12.30
CA HIS A 174 6.49 -1.78 -13.35
C HIS A 174 5.96 -2.07 -14.76
N ILE A 175 5.08 -3.06 -14.90
CA ILE A 175 4.47 -3.44 -16.17
C ILE A 175 3.36 -2.43 -16.47
N ARG A 176 3.46 -1.80 -17.64
CA ARG A 176 2.61 -0.64 -18.01
C ARG A 176 1.35 -1.03 -18.80
N ASN A 177 1.33 -2.25 -19.32
CA ASN A 177 0.16 -2.83 -19.98
C ASN A 177 -0.56 -3.78 -19.01
N ASP A 178 -1.70 -4.32 -19.41
CA ASP A 178 -2.51 -5.21 -18.57
C ASP A 178 -2.14 -6.70 -18.74
N GLU A 179 -0.94 -7.02 -19.25
CA GLU A 179 -0.52 -8.41 -19.51
C GLU A 179 -0.21 -9.20 -18.24
N LEU A 180 0.19 -8.52 -17.16
CA LEU A 180 0.49 -9.13 -15.87
C LEU A 180 -0.08 -8.28 -14.72
N PRO A 181 -1.26 -8.63 -14.16
CA PRO A 181 -1.84 -7.87 -13.06
C PRO A 181 -1.02 -8.05 -11.77
N VAL A 182 -1.05 -7.02 -10.91
CA VAL A 182 -0.49 -7.07 -9.56
C VAL A 182 -1.21 -8.15 -8.77
N SER A 183 -0.47 -9.15 -8.29
CA SER A 183 -1.00 -10.27 -7.52
C SER A 183 -0.69 -10.16 -6.02
N ASP A 184 -1.24 -11.08 -5.23
CA ASP A 184 -0.86 -11.23 -3.82
C ASP A 184 0.63 -11.51 -3.67
N PHE A 185 1.25 -12.21 -4.63
CA PHE A 185 2.70 -12.42 -4.64
C PHE A 185 3.45 -11.09 -4.76
N THR A 186 3.03 -10.19 -5.67
CA THR A 186 3.60 -8.85 -5.81
C THR A 186 3.52 -8.05 -4.51
N ARG A 187 2.37 -8.14 -3.82
CA ARG A 187 2.07 -7.39 -2.59
C ARG A 187 2.73 -7.96 -1.33
N SER A 188 3.16 -9.22 -1.35
CA SER A 188 3.65 -9.91 -0.16
C SER A 188 5.09 -10.44 -0.25
N SER A 189 5.74 -10.39 -1.43
CA SER A 189 7.11 -10.90 -1.61
C SER A 189 8.12 -9.76 -1.76
N ASN A 190 9.14 -9.73 -0.90
CA ASN A 190 10.20 -8.74 -0.87
C ASN A 190 11.30 -9.02 -1.90
N SER A 191 11.82 -10.25 -1.89
CA SER A 191 12.96 -10.66 -2.70
C SER A 191 12.97 -12.16 -2.94
N LEU A 192 13.60 -12.57 -4.05
CA LEU A 192 13.91 -13.96 -4.38
C LEU A 192 15.43 -14.08 -4.45
N HIS A 193 16.00 -15.07 -3.76
CA HIS A 193 17.43 -15.36 -3.72
C HIS A 193 17.66 -16.75 -4.31
N PHE A 194 18.24 -16.81 -5.50
CA PHE A 194 18.67 -18.06 -6.12
C PHE A 194 20.12 -18.32 -5.76
N TYR A 195 20.36 -19.45 -5.10
CA TYR A 195 21.68 -20.02 -4.87
C TYR A 195 21.82 -21.29 -5.70
N ASP A 196 23.02 -21.87 -5.72
CA ASP A 196 23.21 -23.20 -6.31
C ASP A 196 22.28 -24.21 -5.62
N SER A 197 21.26 -24.63 -6.39
CA SER A 197 20.24 -25.57 -5.99
C SER A 197 19.28 -25.16 -4.84
N VAL A 198 19.17 -23.87 -4.51
CA VAL A 198 18.21 -23.37 -3.49
C VAL A 198 17.53 -22.09 -3.96
N LEU A 199 16.23 -21.98 -3.68
CA LEU A 199 15.48 -20.71 -3.78
C LEU A 199 15.00 -20.30 -2.39
N VAL A 200 15.32 -19.07 -2.00
CA VAL A 200 14.74 -18.42 -0.81
C VAL A 200 13.86 -17.26 -1.24
N ILE A 201 12.63 -17.18 -0.74
CA ILE A 201 11.71 -16.07 -0.95
C ILE A 201 11.42 -15.43 0.41
N GLU A 202 11.83 -14.17 0.57
CA GLU A 202 11.52 -13.39 1.77
C GLU A 202 10.21 -12.63 1.57
N LYS A 203 9.27 -12.75 2.52
CA LYS A 203 8.02 -12.00 2.50
C LYS A 203 8.17 -10.64 3.19
N LYS A 204 7.45 -9.66 2.65
CA LYS A 204 7.23 -8.34 3.23
C LYS A 204 5.99 -7.74 2.58
N LYS A 205 5.09 -7.12 3.36
CA LYS A 205 4.04 -6.27 2.77
C LYS A 205 4.68 -5.14 1.97
N ARG A 206 4.30 -5.03 0.71
CA ARG A 206 4.80 -4.01 -0.22
C ARG A 206 3.66 -3.13 -0.70
N LEU A 207 3.96 -1.84 -0.76
CA LEU A 207 3.15 -0.84 -1.45
C LEU A 207 3.67 -0.68 -2.89
N PRO A 208 2.85 -0.12 -3.80
CA PRO A 208 3.33 0.27 -5.12
C PRO A 208 4.60 1.13 -5.01
N PRO A 209 5.64 0.89 -5.83
CA PRO A 209 6.87 1.66 -5.78
C PRO A 209 6.60 3.12 -6.19
N TRP A 210 7.15 4.07 -5.44
CA TRP A 210 7.17 5.49 -5.80
C TRP A 210 8.60 5.99 -5.98
N ASN A 211 8.76 7.07 -6.75
CA ASN A 211 10.06 7.68 -7.01
C ASN A 211 10.33 8.80 -5.99
N GLU A 212 11.50 8.79 -5.35
CA GLU A 212 12.00 9.89 -4.53
C GLU A 212 13.36 10.37 -5.06
N LYS A 213 13.60 11.68 -5.00
CA LYS A 213 14.89 12.31 -5.27
C LYS A 213 15.26 13.21 -4.09
N ARG A 214 16.55 13.24 -3.71
CA ARG A 214 17.10 14.11 -2.65
C ARG A 214 18.46 14.66 -3.09
N GLY A 215 18.83 15.85 -2.60
CA GLY A 215 20.06 16.56 -2.96
C GLY A 215 19.85 17.68 -3.98
N GLU A 216 20.93 18.35 -4.39
CA GLU A 216 20.89 19.41 -5.40
C GLU A 216 21.22 18.85 -6.80
N GLU A 217 20.44 19.24 -7.81
CA GLU A 217 20.72 18.85 -9.19
C GLU A 217 21.96 19.59 -9.72
N ASN A 218 22.87 18.83 -10.34
CA ASN A 218 24.10 19.36 -10.91
C ASN A 218 23.79 20.43 -11.99
N HIS A 219 24.37 21.63 -11.84
CA HIS A 219 24.13 22.78 -12.71
C HIS A 219 24.34 22.50 -14.20
N VAL A 220 25.18 21.52 -14.55
CA VAL A 220 25.46 21.12 -15.94
C VAL A 220 24.26 20.43 -16.59
N MET A 221 23.46 19.68 -15.83
CA MET A 221 22.29 18.93 -16.34
C MET A 221 21.02 19.80 -16.43
N LEU A 222 21.00 20.98 -15.80
CA LEU A 222 19.84 21.89 -15.74
C LEU A 222 19.50 22.59 -17.07
N SER A 223 20.33 22.45 -18.11
CA SER A 223 20.23 23.27 -19.32
C SER A 223 19.21 22.79 -20.37
N LYS A 224 18.48 21.68 -20.17
CA LYS A 224 17.72 21.07 -21.28
C LYS A 224 16.28 20.62 -21.09
N ASN A 225 15.62 20.80 -19.95
CA ASN A 225 14.13 20.80 -19.83
C ASN A 225 13.75 20.91 -18.34
N LYS A 226 13.60 22.14 -17.83
CA LYS A 226 13.08 22.34 -16.47
C LYS A 226 11.55 22.27 -16.49
N PRO A 227 10.90 21.44 -15.66
CA PRO A 227 9.52 21.71 -15.29
C PRO A 227 9.44 23.11 -14.65
N THR A 228 8.34 23.82 -14.88
CA THR A 228 8.15 25.20 -14.39
C THR A 228 8.28 25.29 -12.86
N PHE A 229 7.95 24.20 -12.14
CA PHE A 229 8.05 24.10 -10.69
C PHE A 229 8.91 22.91 -10.26
N ASP A 230 9.71 23.11 -9.20
CA ASP A 230 10.26 22.04 -8.38
C ASP A 230 9.17 21.59 -7.38
N PHE A 231 8.54 20.44 -7.63
CA PHE A 231 7.42 19.98 -6.80
C PHE A 231 7.82 19.64 -5.37
N PHE A 232 9.05 19.20 -5.12
CA PHE A 232 9.51 18.95 -3.76
C PHE A 232 9.50 20.27 -2.96
N LYS A 233 10.11 21.32 -3.51
CA LYS A 233 10.15 22.64 -2.87
C LYS A 233 8.77 23.28 -2.79
N LEU A 234 7.94 23.13 -3.82
CA LEU A 234 6.60 23.69 -3.83
C LEU A 234 5.73 23.08 -2.73
N LYS A 235 5.75 21.75 -2.56
CA LYS A 235 5.00 21.09 -1.48
C LYS A 235 5.41 21.59 -0.11
N LEU A 236 6.71 21.69 0.15
CA LEU A 236 7.22 22.18 1.43
C LEU A 236 6.83 23.65 1.68
N ARG A 237 6.89 24.50 0.65
CA ARG A 237 6.45 25.89 0.75
C ARG A 237 4.95 26.01 1.05
N LEU A 238 4.11 25.22 0.37
CA LEU A 238 2.66 25.18 0.63
C LEU A 238 2.33 24.69 2.06
N LEU A 239 3.26 23.95 2.68
CA LEU A 239 3.17 23.49 4.07
C LEU A 239 3.76 24.50 5.08
N GLY A 240 4.18 25.68 4.64
CA GLY A 240 4.76 26.72 5.49
C GLY A 240 6.23 26.47 5.87
N VAL A 241 6.95 25.64 5.08
CA VAL A 241 8.39 25.41 5.24
C VAL A 241 9.15 26.29 4.27
N ASP A 242 9.96 27.20 4.83
CA ASP A 242 10.90 28.06 4.11
C ASP A 242 12.33 27.50 4.31
N PHE A 243 13.08 27.36 3.22
CA PHE A 243 14.43 26.80 3.26
C PHE A 243 15.46 27.73 3.88
N ASP A 244 15.22 29.05 3.82
CA ASP A 244 16.11 30.07 4.36
C ASP A 244 15.68 30.47 5.78
N ASN A 245 14.37 30.45 6.05
CA ASN A 245 13.79 30.96 7.29
C ASN A 245 13.18 29.89 8.21
N GLY A 246 13.28 28.60 7.88
CA GLY A 246 12.73 27.51 8.68
C GLY A 246 11.20 27.37 8.56
N ILE A 247 10.53 26.91 9.63
CA ILE A 247 9.08 26.65 9.61
C ILE A 247 8.31 27.85 10.16
N ASP A 248 7.22 28.22 9.49
CA ASP A 248 6.27 29.25 9.92
C ASP A 248 6.96 30.58 10.30
N ASN A 249 7.76 31.12 9.38
CA ASN A 249 8.51 32.36 9.52
C ASN A 249 9.50 32.37 10.72
N GLY A 250 10.27 31.29 10.89
CA GLY A 250 11.36 31.25 11.88
C GLY A 250 11.00 30.65 13.24
N TYR A 251 9.79 30.08 13.40
CA TYR A 251 9.32 29.56 14.69
C TYR A 251 10.21 28.46 15.29
N ALA A 252 10.97 27.73 14.46
CA ALA A 252 11.85 26.65 14.89
C ALA A 252 13.26 26.68 14.26
N ALA A 253 13.69 27.81 13.69
CA ALA A 253 14.96 27.87 12.95
C ALA A 253 16.21 27.55 13.82
N ASN A 254 16.11 27.72 15.14
CA ASN A 254 17.25 27.59 16.07
C ASN A 254 17.17 26.37 17.02
N ASP A 255 16.14 25.52 16.90
CA ASP A 255 15.98 24.29 17.72
C ASP A 255 15.83 23.06 16.80
N PRO A 256 16.90 22.26 16.63
CA PRO A 256 16.89 21.12 15.71
C PRO A 256 15.87 20.03 16.05
N ILE A 257 15.60 19.80 17.34
CA ILE A 257 14.66 18.75 17.77
C ILE A 257 13.22 19.20 17.49
N LEU A 258 12.91 20.45 17.82
CA LEU A 258 11.60 21.04 17.50
C LEU A 258 11.39 21.11 15.99
N LEU A 259 12.43 21.45 15.23
CA LEU A 259 12.38 21.48 13.77
C LEU A 259 12.09 20.09 13.19
N GLU A 260 12.76 19.05 13.65
CA GLU A 260 12.53 17.67 13.22
C GLU A 260 11.09 17.21 13.51
N ALA A 261 10.59 17.49 14.71
CA ALA A 261 9.21 17.17 15.10
C ALA A 261 8.18 17.88 14.21
N LEU A 262 8.34 19.18 13.98
CA LEU A 262 7.44 19.96 13.11
C LEU A 262 7.53 19.52 11.65
N LEU A 263 8.72 19.18 11.14
CA LEU A 263 8.86 18.61 9.80
C LEU A 263 8.12 17.27 9.68
N ASN A 264 8.17 16.43 10.70
CA ASN A 264 7.42 15.18 10.73
C ASN A 264 5.91 15.43 10.75
N GLU A 265 5.43 16.43 11.49
CA GLU A 265 4.02 16.84 11.45
C GLU A 265 3.60 17.35 10.07
N ARG A 266 4.44 18.15 9.39
CA ARG A 266 4.20 18.58 8.00
C ARG A 266 4.27 17.41 7.02
N TYR A 267 5.10 16.41 7.30
CA TYR A 267 5.20 15.22 6.46
C TYR A 267 3.91 14.37 6.52
N GLU A 268 3.39 14.16 7.73
CA GLU A 268 2.16 13.39 7.99
C GLU A 268 0.86 14.21 7.85
N GLY A 269 0.94 15.54 7.87
CA GLY A 269 -0.23 16.44 7.88
C GLY A 269 -1.04 16.34 9.17
N LYS A 270 -0.36 16.35 10.32
CA LYS A 270 -0.96 16.20 11.67
C LYS A 270 -1.16 17.51 12.44
N SER A 271 -0.87 18.64 11.82
CA SER A 271 -1.07 19.95 12.44
C SER A 271 -1.44 21.01 11.42
N TRP A 272 -2.10 22.08 11.89
CA TRP A 272 -2.52 23.21 11.07
C TRP A 272 -1.37 24.22 10.93
N PRO A 273 -0.81 24.42 9.73
CA PRO A 273 0.30 25.35 9.55
C PRO A 273 -0.13 26.79 9.81
N LYS A 274 0.70 27.55 10.53
CA LYS A 274 0.40 28.97 10.78
C LYS A 274 0.41 29.77 9.49
N THR A 275 1.38 29.47 8.61
CA THR A 275 1.65 30.23 7.38
C THR A 275 1.38 29.46 6.09
N GLY A 276 1.40 28.12 6.15
CA GLY A 276 1.18 27.27 4.98
C GLY A 276 -0.22 27.43 4.38
N GLU A 277 -0.33 27.26 3.06
CA GLU A 277 -1.58 27.29 2.32
C GLU A 277 -2.32 25.94 2.31
N THR A 278 -1.73 24.86 2.84
CA THR A 278 -2.43 23.57 3.03
C THR A 278 -1.98 22.86 4.31
N MET A 279 -2.87 22.09 4.92
CA MET A 279 -2.61 21.29 6.13
C MET A 279 -2.50 19.78 5.86
N ILE A 280 -2.67 19.37 4.60
CA ILE A 280 -2.86 17.95 4.24
C ILE A 280 -1.55 17.15 4.31
N GLY A 281 -0.43 17.83 4.50
CA GLY A 281 0.88 17.21 4.61
C GLY A 281 1.49 16.73 3.29
N TYR A 282 2.76 16.35 3.37
CA TYR A 282 3.57 16.03 2.19
C TYR A 282 3.10 14.74 1.49
N LYS A 283 2.63 13.74 2.25
CA LYS A 283 2.14 12.47 1.71
C LYS A 283 0.91 12.64 0.84
N ARG A 284 -0.11 13.37 1.31
CA ARG A 284 -1.34 13.63 0.53
C ARG A 284 -1.09 14.55 -0.67
N LEU A 285 -0.20 15.54 -0.57
CA LEU A 285 0.28 16.27 -1.75
C LEU A 285 0.97 15.36 -2.77
N SER A 286 1.77 14.38 -2.31
CA SER A 286 2.41 13.40 -3.19
C SER A 286 1.41 12.42 -3.82
N ASN A 287 0.32 12.10 -3.12
CA ASN A 287 -0.79 11.36 -3.69
C ASN A 287 -1.52 12.14 -4.80
N ILE A 288 -1.76 13.45 -4.60
CA ILE A 288 -2.31 14.33 -5.66
C ILE A 288 -1.40 14.31 -6.89
N GLU A 289 -0.07 14.44 -6.70
CA GLU A 289 0.89 14.34 -7.81
C GLU A 289 0.80 12.98 -8.52
N PHE A 290 0.76 11.88 -7.77
CA PHE A 290 0.62 10.53 -8.33
C PHE A 290 -0.66 10.40 -9.17
N CYS A 291 -1.81 10.84 -8.65
CA CYS A 291 -3.08 10.75 -9.35
C CYS A 291 -3.07 11.60 -10.62
N LEU A 292 -2.66 12.88 -10.53
CA LEU A 292 -2.64 13.79 -11.67
C LEU A 292 -1.65 13.37 -12.76
N THR A 293 -0.45 12.91 -12.38
CA THR A 293 0.52 12.45 -13.38
C THR A 293 0.03 11.21 -14.13
N ASN A 294 -0.68 10.30 -13.48
CA ASN A 294 -1.34 9.17 -14.15
C ASN A 294 -2.50 9.62 -15.05
N ILE A 295 -3.35 10.53 -14.56
CA ILE A 295 -4.46 11.13 -15.33
C ILE A 295 -3.94 11.77 -16.63
N ILE A 296 -2.87 12.56 -16.55
CA ILE A 296 -2.27 13.23 -17.71
C ILE A 296 -1.66 12.20 -18.66
N ARG A 297 -0.83 11.28 -18.15
CA ARG A 297 -0.16 10.25 -18.99
C ARG A 297 -1.12 9.36 -19.74
N LYS A 298 -2.26 9.02 -19.11
CA LYS A 298 -3.30 8.17 -19.71
C LYS A 298 -4.41 8.96 -20.42
N ASN A 299 -4.28 10.29 -20.51
CA ASN A 299 -5.28 11.19 -21.12
C ASN A 299 -6.70 10.96 -20.59
N ILE A 300 -6.85 10.77 -19.28
CA ILE A 300 -8.15 10.50 -18.66
C ILE A 300 -9.00 11.78 -18.73
N PRO A 301 -10.20 11.77 -19.34
CA PRO A 301 -10.97 12.99 -19.57
C PRO A 301 -11.58 13.56 -18.29
N GLY A 302 -11.85 14.88 -18.29
CA GLY A 302 -12.51 15.58 -17.19
C GLY A 302 -11.58 16.46 -16.34
N ASP A 303 -12.19 17.36 -15.59
CA ASP A 303 -11.55 18.37 -14.75
C ASP A 303 -11.01 17.79 -13.44
N CYS A 304 -10.44 18.63 -12.59
CA CYS A 304 -10.05 18.32 -11.22
C CYS A 304 -10.90 19.16 -10.26
N ILE A 305 -11.32 18.60 -9.14
CA ILE A 305 -12.02 19.35 -8.09
C ILE A 305 -11.53 18.94 -6.70
N GLU A 306 -11.49 19.92 -5.82
CA GLU A 306 -11.40 19.75 -4.37
C GLU A 306 -12.64 20.38 -3.72
N THR A 307 -13.27 19.65 -2.81
CA THR A 307 -14.43 20.13 -2.03
C THR A 307 -14.03 20.27 -0.57
N GLY A 308 -13.77 21.51 -0.17
CA GLY A 308 -13.13 21.87 1.10
C GLY A 308 -11.66 22.17 0.84
N VAL A 309 -11.30 23.45 0.77
CA VAL A 309 -10.01 23.91 0.24
C VAL A 309 -9.19 24.67 1.27
N TRP A 310 -9.81 25.16 2.35
CA TRP A 310 -9.17 26.03 3.34
C TRP A 310 -8.44 27.20 2.67
N ARG A 311 -7.10 27.27 2.78
CA ARG A 311 -6.25 28.30 2.14
C ARG A 311 -5.93 28.02 0.66
N GLY A 312 -6.39 26.90 0.11
CA GLY A 312 -6.33 26.54 -1.31
C GLY A 312 -5.05 25.85 -1.76
N GLY A 313 -4.12 25.52 -0.86
CA GLY A 313 -2.78 25.02 -1.22
C GLY A 313 -2.79 23.71 -2.02
N ALA A 314 -3.75 22.82 -1.78
CA ALA A 314 -3.88 21.59 -2.54
C ALA A 314 -4.38 21.85 -3.97
N CYS A 315 -5.40 22.70 -4.16
CA CYS A 315 -5.77 23.19 -5.49
C CYS A 315 -4.64 23.95 -6.22
N ILE A 316 -3.87 24.79 -5.51
CA ILE A 316 -2.69 25.46 -6.06
C ILE A 316 -1.70 24.41 -6.58
N PHE A 317 -1.46 23.35 -5.80
CA PHE A 317 -0.59 22.26 -6.22
C PHE A 317 -1.15 21.51 -7.44
N MET A 318 -2.46 21.22 -7.49
CA MET A 318 -3.09 20.62 -8.69
C MET A 318 -2.84 21.46 -9.94
N ARG A 319 -3.05 22.78 -9.85
CA ARG A 319 -2.83 23.72 -10.96
C ARG A 319 -1.36 23.78 -11.37
N ALA A 320 -0.43 23.75 -10.41
CA ALA A 320 1.01 23.71 -10.68
C ALA A 320 1.42 22.45 -11.46
N VAL A 321 0.88 21.28 -11.09
CA VAL A 321 1.12 20.03 -11.79
C VAL A 321 0.64 20.12 -13.24
N LEU A 322 -0.58 20.60 -13.48
CA LEU A 322 -1.10 20.79 -14.85
C LEU A 322 -0.23 21.75 -15.67
N LYS A 323 0.22 22.89 -15.09
CA LYS A 323 1.08 23.88 -15.78
C LYS A 323 2.43 23.27 -16.17
N SER A 324 3.08 22.54 -15.27
CA SER A 324 4.39 21.91 -15.51
C SER A 324 4.36 20.83 -16.60
N TYR A 325 3.21 20.18 -16.81
CA TYR A 325 3.01 19.19 -17.88
C TYR A 325 2.43 19.82 -19.17
N GLY A 326 2.28 21.15 -19.23
CA GLY A 326 1.72 21.85 -20.39
C GLY A 326 0.25 21.50 -20.67
N ASN A 327 -0.50 21.04 -19.67
CA ASN A 327 -1.91 20.70 -19.83
C ASN A 327 -2.79 21.96 -19.80
N SER A 328 -3.37 22.31 -20.95
CA SER A 328 -4.30 23.43 -21.14
C SER A 328 -5.78 23.05 -21.06
N GLU A 329 -6.09 21.75 -21.04
CA GLU A 329 -7.47 21.26 -21.24
C GLU A 329 -8.26 21.16 -19.94
N LYS A 330 -7.59 20.89 -18.80
CA LYS A 330 -8.25 20.61 -17.53
C LYS A 330 -8.42 21.87 -16.70
N THR A 331 -9.59 22.02 -16.10
CA THR A 331 -9.87 23.04 -15.08
C THR A 331 -9.63 22.47 -13.68
N VAL A 332 -9.12 23.28 -12.76
CA VAL A 332 -9.14 23.04 -11.32
C VAL A 332 -10.31 23.81 -10.70
N TRP A 333 -11.30 23.09 -10.22
CA TRP A 333 -12.44 23.62 -9.48
C TRP A 333 -12.11 23.69 -7.99
N VAL A 334 -12.28 24.88 -7.42
CA VAL A 334 -12.00 25.21 -6.03
C VAL A 334 -13.36 25.42 -5.35
N ALA A 335 -13.89 24.37 -4.72
CA ALA A 335 -15.24 24.37 -4.15
C ALA A 335 -15.18 24.47 -2.62
N ASP A 336 -15.72 25.56 -2.08
CA ASP A 336 -15.71 25.84 -0.64
C ASP A 336 -16.82 26.83 -0.27
N SER A 337 -17.21 26.87 1.00
CA SER A 337 -18.07 27.93 1.54
C SER A 337 -17.34 29.29 1.56
N PHE A 338 -16.01 29.26 1.71
CA PHE A 338 -15.13 30.38 2.04
C PHE A 338 -15.54 31.10 3.33
N GLN A 339 -16.15 30.33 4.24
CA GLN A 339 -16.75 30.79 5.48
C GLN A 339 -16.50 29.80 6.64
N GLY A 340 -15.70 28.75 6.44
CA GLY A 340 -15.49 27.67 7.40
C GLY A 340 -16.52 26.55 7.26
N LEU A 341 -16.70 25.73 8.28
CA LEU A 341 -17.66 24.62 8.26
C LEU A 341 -19.08 25.10 8.65
N PRO A 342 -20.14 24.48 8.10
CA PRO A 342 -21.50 24.78 8.55
C PRO A 342 -21.75 24.19 9.95
N LYS A 343 -22.72 24.75 10.67
CA LYS A 343 -23.22 24.09 11.88
C LYS A 343 -23.80 22.72 11.50
N PRO A 344 -23.52 21.64 12.25
CA PRO A 344 -24.06 20.33 11.95
C PRO A 344 -25.59 20.34 12.05
N ASN A 345 -26.23 19.53 11.21
CA ASN A 345 -27.68 19.35 11.20
C ASN A 345 -28.05 17.91 11.61
N PRO A 346 -28.04 17.61 12.92
CA PRO A 346 -28.23 16.24 13.42
C PRO A 346 -29.63 15.67 13.15
N ASP A 347 -30.63 16.52 12.85
CA ASP A 347 -31.97 16.06 12.47
C ASP A 347 -31.97 15.35 11.11
N LEU A 348 -31.10 15.77 10.19
CA LEU A 348 -30.93 15.16 8.87
C LEU A 348 -29.73 14.21 8.81
N TYR A 349 -28.65 14.55 9.51
CA TYR A 349 -27.37 13.86 9.49
C TYR A 349 -26.89 13.63 10.94
N PRO A 350 -27.46 12.64 11.65
CA PRO A 350 -27.16 12.39 13.06
C PRO A 350 -25.70 12.01 13.32
N ASP A 351 -25.00 11.49 12.31
CA ASP A 351 -23.58 11.15 12.39
C ASP A 351 -22.66 12.38 12.57
N ASP A 352 -23.15 13.58 12.24
CA ASP A 352 -22.46 14.87 12.46
C ASP A 352 -22.75 15.47 13.84
N PHE A 353 -23.51 14.77 14.70
CA PHE A 353 -23.85 15.26 16.03
C PHE A 353 -22.58 15.50 16.88
N GLY A 354 -22.48 16.71 17.43
CA GLY A 354 -21.36 17.09 18.30
C GLY A 354 -20.12 17.58 17.54
N ASP A 355 -20.18 17.75 16.22
CA ASP A 355 -19.10 18.42 15.49
C ASP A 355 -18.98 19.90 15.89
N GLU A 356 -17.77 20.31 16.26
CA GLU A 356 -17.44 21.67 16.71
C GLU A 356 -16.55 22.43 15.72
N LEU A 357 -16.19 21.85 14.55
CA LEU A 357 -15.24 22.44 13.61
C LEU A 357 -15.70 23.80 13.08
N HIS A 358 -17.02 24.01 12.99
CA HIS A 358 -17.62 25.31 12.63
C HIS A 358 -17.31 26.45 13.62
N THR A 359 -16.80 26.15 14.81
CA THR A 359 -16.44 27.15 15.84
C THR A 359 -15.00 27.67 15.68
N PHE A 360 -14.16 27.00 14.89
CA PHE A 360 -12.77 27.37 14.69
C PHE A 360 -12.63 28.42 13.58
N THR A 361 -12.33 29.65 13.96
CA THR A 361 -12.19 30.78 13.02
C THR A 361 -11.05 30.60 12.02
N GLU A 362 -10.04 29.82 12.37
CA GLU A 362 -8.86 29.49 11.57
C GLU A 362 -9.20 28.69 10.30
N LEU A 363 -10.35 28.02 10.30
CA LEU A 363 -10.88 27.28 9.14
C LEU A 363 -11.71 28.18 8.20
N SER A 364 -12.04 29.40 8.63
CA SER A 364 -12.82 30.37 7.85
C SER A 364 -11.90 31.25 7.00
N ILE A 365 -11.61 30.80 5.78
CA ILE A 365 -10.75 31.52 4.82
C ILE A 365 -11.60 32.11 3.71
N THR A 366 -11.41 33.40 3.43
CA THR A 366 -12.18 34.09 2.40
C THR A 366 -11.75 33.71 0.98
N GLN A 367 -12.67 33.84 0.03
CA GLN A 367 -12.37 33.63 -1.40
C GLN A 367 -11.21 34.51 -1.87
N ASP A 368 -11.15 35.76 -1.42
CA ASP A 368 -10.10 36.71 -1.83
C ASP A 368 -8.72 36.29 -1.31
N GLU A 369 -8.64 35.72 -0.09
CA GLU A 369 -7.41 35.14 0.43
C GLU A 369 -6.95 33.93 -0.38
N VAL A 370 -7.87 33.02 -0.73
CA VAL A 370 -7.55 31.87 -1.60
C VAL A 370 -7.05 32.36 -2.97
N ILE A 371 -7.72 33.32 -3.60
CA ILE A 371 -7.27 33.91 -4.87
C ILE A 371 -5.91 34.58 -4.71
N SER A 372 -5.67 35.31 -3.62
CA SER A 372 -4.37 35.91 -3.30
C SER A 372 -3.28 34.84 -3.20
N ASN A 373 -3.58 33.70 -2.56
CA ASN A 373 -2.67 32.58 -2.47
C ASN A 373 -2.32 32.01 -3.86
N PHE A 374 -3.29 31.79 -4.76
CA PHE A 374 -2.99 31.39 -6.14
C PHE A 374 -2.08 32.39 -6.86
N ARG A 375 -2.29 33.70 -6.66
CA ARG A 375 -1.46 34.76 -7.27
C ARG A 375 -0.02 34.75 -6.77
N LYS A 376 0.24 34.39 -5.50
CA LYS A 376 1.62 34.25 -4.96
C LYS A 376 2.48 33.27 -5.78
N TYR A 377 1.85 32.30 -6.43
CA TYR A 377 2.50 31.24 -7.20
C TYR A 377 2.39 31.43 -8.73
N ASP A 378 1.81 32.54 -9.21
CA ASP A 378 1.50 32.76 -10.63
C ASP A 378 0.62 31.64 -11.24
N LEU A 379 -0.39 31.21 -10.48
CA LEU A 379 -1.30 30.12 -10.85
C LEU A 379 -2.78 30.54 -10.86
N TRP A 380 -3.07 31.84 -10.75
CA TRP A 380 -4.40 32.39 -10.93
C TRP A 380 -4.65 32.70 -12.41
N ASP A 381 -5.23 31.74 -13.14
CA ASP A 381 -5.52 31.85 -14.57
C ASP A 381 -6.88 31.23 -14.94
N HIS A 382 -7.20 31.22 -16.23
CA HIS A 382 -8.49 30.75 -16.76
C HIS A 382 -8.78 29.26 -16.51
N GLN A 383 -7.78 28.45 -16.11
CA GLN A 383 -7.96 27.05 -15.74
C GLN A 383 -8.29 26.87 -14.25
N VAL A 384 -8.46 27.95 -13.48
CA VAL A 384 -8.92 27.88 -12.08
C VAL A 384 -10.31 28.51 -11.99
N LYS A 385 -11.28 27.75 -11.44
CA LYS A 385 -12.66 28.22 -11.27
C LYS A 385 -13.12 28.03 -9.82
N ILE A 386 -13.71 29.08 -9.26
CA ILE A 386 -14.27 29.06 -7.91
C ILE A 386 -15.72 28.56 -7.96
N LEU A 387 -16.07 27.65 -7.05
CA LEU A 387 -17.46 27.27 -6.75
C LEU A 387 -17.76 27.64 -5.30
N LYS A 388 -18.30 28.84 -5.09
CA LYS A 388 -18.52 29.41 -3.76
C LYS A 388 -19.90 29.06 -3.19
N GLY A 389 -19.91 28.49 -2.00
CA GLY A 389 -21.10 28.23 -1.19
C GLY A 389 -21.06 26.86 -0.53
N TRP A 390 -22.08 26.54 0.26
CA TRP A 390 -22.20 25.21 0.86
C TRP A 390 -22.38 24.14 -0.21
N PHE A 391 -21.87 22.94 0.04
CA PHE A 391 -21.90 21.86 -0.94
C PHE A 391 -23.32 21.48 -1.36
N LYS A 392 -24.25 21.40 -0.39
CA LYS A 392 -25.68 21.15 -0.62
C LYS A 392 -26.35 22.14 -1.58
N ASP A 393 -25.85 23.38 -1.64
CA ASP A 393 -26.43 24.44 -2.46
C ASP A 393 -25.76 24.54 -3.84
N THR A 394 -24.49 24.15 -3.95
CA THR A 394 -23.65 24.47 -5.11
C THR A 394 -23.31 23.27 -5.99
N ILE A 395 -23.13 22.08 -5.42
CA ILE A 395 -22.56 20.94 -6.14
C ILE A 395 -23.55 20.36 -7.15
N SER A 396 -24.84 20.29 -6.79
CA SER A 396 -25.88 19.70 -7.64
C SER A 396 -26.05 20.43 -8.99
N SER A 397 -25.79 21.74 -9.00
CA SER A 397 -25.89 22.61 -10.18
C SER A 397 -24.52 23.04 -10.73
N ALA A 398 -23.42 22.50 -10.20
CA ALA A 398 -22.08 22.86 -10.62
C ALA A 398 -21.91 22.58 -12.13
N PRO A 399 -21.42 23.56 -12.93
CA PRO A 399 -21.26 23.45 -14.38
C PRO A 399 -20.01 22.63 -14.74
N ILE A 400 -19.97 21.41 -14.22
CA ILE A 400 -18.91 20.42 -14.37
C ILE A 400 -19.53 19.25 -15.12
N GLU A 401 -19.01 18.94 -16.30
CA GLU A 401 -19.51 17.81 -17.10
C GLU A 401 -18.85 16.50 -16.69
N LYS A 402 -17.53 16.53 -16.49
CA LYS A 402 -16.73 15.34 -16.19
C LYS A 402 -15.55 15.69 -15.29
N LEU A 403 -15.18 14.76 -14.42
CA LEU A 403 -14.03 14.83 -13.53
C LEU A 403 -13.05 13.71 -13.85
N SER A 404 -11.76 13.99 -13.70
CA SER A 404 -10.69 12.99 -13.68
C SER A 404 -10.06 12.85 -12.28
N LEU A 405 -10.16 13.90 -11.46
CA LEU A 405 -9.77 13.89 -10.06
C LEU A 405 -10.91 14.50 -9.22
N LEU A 406 -11.35 13.77 -8.21
CA LEU A 406 -12.31 14.20 -7.20
C LEU A 406 -11.65 14.06 -5.82
N ARG A 407 -11.34 15.18 -5.15
CA ARG A 407 -10.80 15.18 -3.79
C ARG A 407 -11.82 15.73 -2.80
N LEU A 408 -12.17 14.93 -1.80
CA LEU A 408 -13.10 15.26 -0.73
C LEU A 408 -12.32 15.55 0.56
N ASP A 409 -12.53 16.73 1.13
CA ASP A 409 -11.82 17.24 2.31
C ASP A 409 -12.76 18.17 3.09
N GLY A 410 -13.95 17.65 3.40
CA GLY A 410 -15.06 18.40 3.97
C GLY A 410 -15.50 17.91 5.34
N ASP A 411 -14.73 16.99 5.95
CA ASP A 411 -14.87 16.38 7.27
C ASP A 411 -16.19 15.63 7.55
N MET A 412 -17.32 16.33 7.48
CA MET A 412 -18.62 15.84 7.93
C MET A 412 -19.25 14.81 6.99
N TYR A 413 -20.17 14.01 7.54
CA TYR A 413 -21.03 13.11 6.80
C TYR A 413 -21.82 13.87 5.73
N GLU A 414 -22.52 14.95 6.10
CA GLU A 414 -23.30 15.79 5.16
C GLU A 414 -22.43 16.23 3.96
N SER A 415 -21.26 16.81 4.26
CA SER A 415 -20.32 17.27 3.26
C SER A 415 -19.88 16.14 2.32
N THR A 416 -19.46 15.01 2.91
CA THR A 416 -18.90 13.88 2.17
C THR A 416 -19.96 13.20 1.30
N ILE A 417 -21.15 12.92 1.85
CA ILE A 417 -22.21 12.19 1.16
C ILE A 417 -22.81 13.01 0.02
N ASP A 418 -22.95 14.33 0.18
CA ASP A 418 -23.45 15.20 -0.88
C ASP A 418 -22.48 15.30 -2.05
N VAL A 419 -21.19 15.46 -1.76
CA VAL A 419 -20.15 15.49 -2.80
C VAL A 419 -20.11 14.17 -3.57
N LEU A 420 -20.06 13.03 -2.87
CA LEU A 420 -20.06 11.71 -3.53
C LEU A 420 -21.30 11.54 -4.39
N TYR A 421 -22.47 11.84 -3.87
CA TYR A 421 -23.73 11.66 -4.59
C TYR A 421 -23.77 12.45 -5.91
N TYR A 422 -23.37 13.73 -5.91
CA TYR A 422 -23.50 14.58 -7.09
C TYR A 422 -22.28 14.56 -8.02
N LEU A 423 -21.06 14.32 -7.52
CA LEU A 423 -19.82 14.41 -8.31
C LEU A 423 -19.20 13.07 -8.69
N TYR A 424 -19.34 12.03 -7.86
CA TYR A 424 -18.76 10.72 -8.21
C TYR A 424 -19.34 10.12 -9.51
N PRO A 425 -20.63 10.31 -9.86
CA PRO A 425 -21.14 9.92 -11.18
C PRO A 425 -20.43 10.61 -12.35
N LYS A 426 -19.90 11.83 -12.13
CA LYS A 426 -19.17 12.61 -13.14
C LYS A 426 -17.69 12.20 -13.24
N LEU A 427 -17.17 11.39 -12.31
CA LEU A 427 -15.80 10.90 -12.34
C LEU A 427 -15.64 9.90 -13.49
N SER A 428 -14.65 10.11 -14.35
CA SER A 428 -14.30 9.22 -15.45
C SER A 428 -13.81 7.87 -14.95
N ILE A 429 -14.05 6.81 -15.74
CA ILE A 429 -13.28 5.56 -15.63
C ILE A 429 -11.78 5.86 -15.75
N GLY A 430 -11.01 5.28 -14.83
CA GLY A 430 -9.59 5.56 -14.64
C GLY A 430 -9.29 6.79 -13.79
N GLY A 431 -10.29 7.65 -13.52
CA GLY A 431 -10.16 8.80 -12.61
C GLY A 431 -10.01 8.36 -11.16
N TYR A 432 -9.58 9.30 -10.31
CA TYR A 432 -9.29 9.03 -8.90
C TYR A 432 -10.25 9.78 -7.98
N CYS A 433 -10.75 9.09 -6.96
CA CYS A 433 -11.48 9.66 -5.85
C CYS A 433 -10.58 9.60 -4.61
N ILE A 434 -10.24 10.77 -4.05
CA ILE A 434 -9.43 10.93 -2.84
C ILE A 434 -10.35 11.37 -1.71
N VAL A 435 -10.23 10.75 -0.54
CA VAL A 435 -10.95 11.14 0.68
C VAL A 435 -9.92 11.44 1.75
N ASP A 436 -9.91 12.67 2.25
CA ASP A 436 -8.89 13.13 3.18
C ASP A 436 -9.12 12.65 4.63
N ASP A 437 -10.38 12.61 5.05
CA ASP A 437 -10.74 12.54 6.47
C ASP A 437 -11.16 11.13 6.93
N TRP A 438 -10.92 10.11 6.11
CA TRP A 438 -11.43 8.75 6.35
C TRP A 438 -10.91 8.13 7.67
N GLY A 439 -9.64 8.29 7.98
CA GLY A 439 -9.04 7.73 9.19
C GLY A 439 -9.25 8.60 10.43
N ALA A 440 -9.41 9.92 10.25
CA ALA A 440 -9.58 10.89 11.33
C ALA A 440 -11.04 11.07 11.77
N VAL A 441 -11.98 11.12 10.82
CA VAL A 441 -13.38 11.51 11.06
C VAL A 441 -14.31 10.34 10.78
N LYS A 442 -14.93 9.83 11.85
CA LYS A 442 -15.85 8.68 11.77
C LYS A 442 -17.06 8.95 10.87
N ALA A 443 -17.56 10.18 10.86
CA ALA A 443 -18.68 10.62 10.04
C ALA A 443 -18.32 10.56 8.53
N CYS A 444 -17.17 11.10 8.14
CA CYS A 444 -16.60 10.96 6.78
C CYS A 444 -16.51 9.49 6.36
N LYS A 445 -15.88 8.66 7.20
CA LYS A 445 -15.71 7.23 6.93
C LYS A 445 -17.06 6.55 6.65
N LYS A 446 -18.04 6.81 7.50
CA LYS A 446 -19.37 6.23 7.37
C LYS A 446 -20.05 6.69 6.07
N ALA A 447 -19.95 7.97 5.70
CA ALA A 447 -20.51 8.47 4.43
C ALA A 447 -19.93 7.74 3.21
N VAL A 448 -18.62 7.52 3.21
CA VAL A 448 -17.95 6.78 2.12
C VAL A 448 -18.38 5.31 2.12
N GLU A 449 -18.45 4.64 3.29
CA GLU A 449 -18.92 3.25 3.39
C GLU A 449 -20.37 3.09 2.91
N ASP A 450 -21.25 4.01 3.33
CA ASP A 450 -22.66 4.05 2.92
C ASP A 450 -22.80 4.23 1.41
N TYR A 451 -22.10 5.21 0.83
CA TYR A 451 -22.13 5.45 -0.61
C TYR A 451 -21.65 4.23 -1.39
N ARG A 452 -20.48 3.68 -1.03
CA ARG A 452 -19.91 2.51 -1.69
C ARG A 452 -20.80 1.28 -1.57
N ARG A 453 -21.44 1.06 -0.42
CA ARG A 453 -22.39 -0.02 -0.21
C ARG A 453 -23.61 0.11 -1.12
N VAL A 454 -24.24 1.29 -1.17
CA VAL A 454 -25.45 1.51 -1.97
C VAL A 454 -25.18 1.27 -3.46
N PHE A 455 -24.02 1.69 -3.96
CA PHE A 455 -23.64 1.54 -5.38
C PHE A 455 -22.79 0.30 -5.68
N ASN A 456 -22.57 -0.57 -4.70
CA ASN A 456 -21.72 -1.77 -4.79
C ASN A 456 -20.33 -1.49 -5.40
N ILE A 457 -19.68 -0.44 -4.91
CA ILE A 457 -18.34 -0.02 -5.34
C ILE A 457 -17.31 -0.94 -4.68
N GLN A 458 -16.66 -1.78 -5.48
CA GLN A 458 -15.71 -2.81 -5.02
C GLN A 458 -14.24 -2.43 -5.32
N GLU A 459 -14.01 -1.29 -5.97
CA GLU A 459 -12.67 -0.80 -6.29
C GLU A 459 -11.80 -0.68 -5.03
N GLU A 460 -10.58 -1.22 -5.09
CA GLU A 460 -9.66 -1.31 -3.95
C GLU A 460 -9.37 0.06 -3.33
N ILE A 461 -9.63 0.19 -2.02
CA ILE A 461 -9.25 1.36 -1.23
C ILE A 461 -7.75 1.27 -0.93
N GLN A 462 -7.01 2.28 -1.35
CA GLN A 462 -5.59 2.44 -1.05
C GLN A 462 -5.41 3.49 0.05
N VAL A 463 -4.66 3.14 1.09
CA VAL A 463 -4.34 4.04 2.20
C VAL A 463 -3.18 4.94 1.80
N ILE A 464 -3.33 6.25 2.03
CA ILE A 464 -2.27 7.25 1.79
C ILE A 464 -1.41 7.41 3.04
N ASP A 465 -2.05 7.70 4.16
CA ASP A 465 -1.42 7.94 5.46
C ASP A 465 -2.38 7.58 6.62
N TRP A 466 -2.26 8.26 7.75
CA TRP A 466 -3.08 7.99 8.94
C TRP A 466 -4.55 8.41 8.79
N THR A 467 -4.88 9.28 7.83
CA THR A 467 -6.25 9.73 7.58
C THR A 467 -6.71 9.53 6.13
N GLY A 468 -5.86 9.84 5.15
CA GLY A 468 -6.26 9.87 3.75
C GLY A 468 -6.34 8.49 3.10
N ILE A 469 -7.33 8.30 2.23
CA ILE A 469 -7.46 7.15 1.33
C ILE A 469 -7.75 7.62 -0.10
N PHE A 470 -7.59 6.72 -1.07
CA PHE A 470 -8.08 6.96 -2.43
C PHE A 470 -8.39 5.64 -3.15
N TRP A 471 -9.16 5.73 -4.23
CA TRP A 471 -9.32 4.63 -5.18
C TRP A 471 -9.44 5.15 -6.61
N LYS A 472 -9.12 4.28 -7.58
CA LYS A 472 -9.32 4.53 -9.00
C LYS A 472 -10.70 4.01 -9.39
N LYS A 473 -11.55 4.80 -10.05
CA LYS A 473 -12.83 4.33 -10.57
C LYS A 473 -12.59 3.38 -11.75
N GLU A 474 -13.13 2.17 -11.70
CA GLU A 474 -12.93 1.14 -12.74
C GLU A 474 -14.21 0.79 -13.47
N THR A 475 -15.36 1.01 -12.82
CA THR A 475 -16.68 0.68 -13.37
C THR A 475 -17.61 1.88 -13.36
N GLU A 476 -18.62 1.86 -14.25
CA GLU A 476 -19.71 2.83 -14.20
C GLU A 476 -20.77 2.36 -13.20
N HIS A 477 -21.41 3.30 -12.53
CA HIS A 477 -22.47 3.01 -11.55
C HIS A 477 -23.78 3.67 -11.97
N PRO A 478 -24.94 3.05 -11.67
CA PRO A 478 -26.22 3.61 -12.02
C PRO A 478 -26.46 4.94 -11.29
N ILE A 479 -27.03 5.91 -11.99
CA ILE A 479 -27.50 7.15 -11.40
C ILE A 479 -28.95 6.93 -10.95
N ILE A 480 -29.20 7.02 -9.65
CA ILE A 480 -30.55 6.94 -9.06
C ILE A 480 -30.95 8.29 -8.47
N PRO A 481 -32.25 8.61 -8.38
CA PRO A 481 -32.73 9.81 -7.70
C PRO A 481 -32.35 9.85 -6.21
N ARG A 482 -32.20 11.06 -5.63
CA ARG A 482 -31.69 11.22 -4.26
C ARG A 482 -32.60 10.60 -3.21
N HIS A 483 -33.91 10.63 -3.42
CA HIS A 483 -34.87 9.98 -2.53
C HIS A 483 -34.65 8.46 -2.48
N GLN A 484 -34.42 7.82 -3.63
CA GLN A 484 -34.15 6.38 -3.72
C GLN A 484 -32.79 6.04 -3.08
N PHE A 485 -31.77 6.88 -3.27
CA PHE A 485 -30.49 6.74 -2.57
C PHE A 485 -30.69 6.78 -1.05
N ASN A 486 -31.43 7.77 -0.54
CA ASN A 486 -31.71 7.91 0.89
C ASN A 486 -32.48 6.70 1.45
N GLU A 487 -33.44 6.14 0.71
CA GLU A 487 -34.17 4.92 1.09
C GLU A 487 -33.25 3.68 1.15
N LEU A 488 -32.36 3.50 0.17
CA LEU A 488 -31.37 2.41 0.16
C LEU A 488 -30.29 2.57 1.23
N ASN A 489 -30.02 3.81 1.61
CA ASN A 489 -29.05 4.12 2.64
C ASN A 489 -29.58 3.75 4.03
N THR A 490 -30.86 4.03 4.31
CA THR A 490 -31.52 3.80 5.61
C THR A 490 -32.03 2.36 5.83
N SER A 491 -32.27 1.59 4.77
CA SER A 491 -32.95 0.28 4.84
C SER A 491 -32.15 -0.89 5.44
N LYS A 492 -30.98 -0.65 6.05
CA LYS A 492 -30.14 -1.70 6.68
C LYS A 492 -29.34 -1.23 7.91
N THR A 493 -29.92 -0.41 8.80
CA THR A 493 -29.51 -0.43 10.22
C THR A 493 -30.07 -1.65 10.92
#